data_AF-A0A7Y0FMM7-F1
#
_entry.id   AF-A0A7Y0FMM7-F1
#
_cell.length_a   1.000
_cell.length_b   1.000
_cell.length_c   1.000
_cell.angle_alpha   90.00
_cell.angle_beta   90.00
_cell.angle_gamma   90.00
#
_symmetry.space_group_name_H-M   'P 1'
#
loop_
_entity.id
_entity.type
_entity.pdbx_description
1 polymer ?
#
loop_
_entity_poly.entity_id
_entity_poly.type
_entity_poly.pdbx_seq_one_letter_code
_entity_poly.pdbx_strand_id
1 'polypeptide(L)'
;MNLAITARLGAFLLLAAPALATPRADKPLSAPASAEQFVQVCASRLALTEAQSSGLREYLEQEINYLAVQRANHTAAEVAELLPAERDQLNAVVGRLVSPTQLRRFRELEATPKMQEYLRQMDLVK
;
A
#
# COMPACT_ATOMS: atom_id res chain seq x y z
N MET A 1 -13.67 -70.58 20.43
CA MET A 1 -14.84 -70.01 21.14
C MET A 1 -14.77 -68.50 21.06
N ASN A 2 -15.93 -67.83 21.05
CA ASN A 2 -16.08 -66.39 20.78
C ASN A 2 -16.02 -65.53 22.07
N LEU A 3 -16.23 -64.21 21.87
CA LEU A 3 -16.29 -63.07 22.82
C LEU A 3 -14.90 -62.51 23.19
N ALA A 4 -14.48 -61.28 22.81
CA ALA A 4 -15.13 -59.98 22.49
C ALA A 4 -15.51 -59.09 23.70
N ILE A 5 -15.59 -57.77 23.43
CA ILE A 5 -15.82 -56.58 24.31
C ILE A 5 -14.52 -55.80 24.56
N THR A 6 -14.04 -54.94 23.65
CA THR A 6 -14.45 -53.54 23.36
C THR A 6 -14.36 -52.56 24.54
N ALA A 7 -13.39 -51.65 24.47
CA ALA A 7 -13.47 -50.31 25.05
C ALA A 7 -13.13 -49.26 23.98
N ARG A 8 -14.06 -48.34 23.69
CA ARG A 8 -13.82 -47.17 22.83
C ARG A 8 -13.06 -46.10 23.62
N LEU A 9 -12.18 -45.34 22.96
CA LEU A 9 -12.11 -43.86 22.96
C LEU A 9 -10.79 -43.41 22.32
N GLY A 10 -10.84 -42.44 21.39
CA GLY A 10 -9.66 -41.95 20.68
C GLY A 10 -9.96 -41.35 19.31
N ALA A 11 -10.77 -40.29 19.27
CA ALA A 11 -10.91 -39.41 18.12
C ALA A 11 -10.18 -38.07 18.41
N PHE A 12 -9.85 -37.29 17.36
CA PHE A 12 -9.01 -36.07 17.40
C PHE A 12 -7.52 -36.38 17.72
N LEU A 13 -6.46 -35.81 17.12
CA LEU A 13 -6.18 -34.92 15.97
C LEU A 13 -4.79 -35.39 15.41
N LEU A 14 -4.14 -34.87 14.36
CA LEU A 14 -4.31 -33.69 13.49
C LEU A 14 -3.66 -34.01 12.12
N LEU A 15 -4.22 -33.59 10.97
CA LEU A 15 -3.49 -33.60 9.70
C LEU A 15 -2.68 -32.30 9.56
N ALA A 16 -1.42 -32.32 9.97
CA ALA A 16 -0.52 -31.17 9.84
C ALA A 16 0.00 -31.03 8.40
N ALA A 17 -0.71 -30.27 7.57
CA ALA A 17 -0.19 -29.84 6.27
C ALA A 17 0.88 -28.75 6.49
N PRO A 18 2.13 -28.92 5.99
CA PRO A 18 3.13 -27.87 6.07
C PRO A 18 2.81 -26.78 5.04
N ALA A 19 2.02 -25.79 5.46
CA ALA A 19 1.93 -24.53 4.75
C ALA A 19 3.29 -23.81 4.88
N LEU A 20 4.18 -24.03 3.91
CA LEU A 20 5.39 -23.23 3.72
C LEU A 20 5.00 -21.83 3.24
N ALA A 21 4.50 -21.02 4.18
CA ALA A 21 4.38 -19.59 4.01
C ALA A 21 5.79 -19.03 3.84
N THR A 22 6.11 -18.60 2.62
CA THR A 22 7.34 -17.85 2.35
C THR A 22 7.27 -16.51 3.08
N PRO A 23 8.18 -16.22 4.03
CA PRO A 23 8.22 -14.91 4.66
C PRO A 23 8.78 -13.93 3.64
N ARG A 24 7.90 -13.27 2.89
CA ARG A 24 8.28 -12.16 2.02
C ARG A 24 8.56 -10.92 2.87
N ALA A 25 9.71 -10.94 3.55
CA ALA A 25 10.31 -9.78 4.16
C ALA A 25 10.86 -8.84 3.07
N ASP A 26 9.96 -8.28 2.26
CA ASP A 26 10.28 -7.08 1.48
C ASP A 26 10.57 -5.99 2.52
N LYS A 27 11.85 -5.63 2.67
CA LYS A 27 12.30 -4.52 3.51
C LYS A 27 11.50 -3.26 3.11
N PRO A 28 10.98 -2.47 4.07
CA PRO A 28 10.30 -1.21 3.75
C PRO A 28 11.19 -0.36 2.84
N LEU A 29 10.62 0.09 1.72
CA LEU A 29 11.32 1.01 0.83
C LEU A 29 11.43 2.38 1.51
N SER A 30 12.47 3.14 1.14
CA SER A 30 12.50 4.56 1.48
C SER A 30 11.38 5.28 0.72
N ALA A 31 10.82 6.35 1.30
CA ALA A 31 9.75 7.11 0.67
C ALA A 31 10.01 7.50 -0.80
N PRO A 32 11.22 7.94 -1.22
CA PRO A 32 11.51 8.19 -2.64
C PRO A 32 11.41 6.96 -3.54
N ALA A 33 11.89 5.79 -3.07
CA ALA A 33 11.76 4.54 -3.81
C ALA A 33 10.30 4.05 -3.87
N SER A 34 9.51 4.32 -2.83
CA SER A 34 8.06 4.08 -2.81
C SER A 34 7.33 4.97 -3.82
N ALA A 35 7.69 6.25 -3.94
CA ALA A 35 7.14 7.15 -4.94
C ALA A 35 7.46 6.68 -6.38
N GLU A 36 8.71 6.31 -6.65
CA GLU A 36 9.11 5.78 -7.95
C GLU A 36 8.30 4.54 -8.33
N GLN A 37 8.18 3.58 -7.41
CA GLN A 37 7.40 2.36 -7.62
C GLN A 37 5.89 2.63 -7.75
N PHE A 38 5.33 3.56 -6.97
CA PHE A 38 3.94 4.01 -7.09
C PHE A 38 3.67 4.62 -8.48
N VAL A 39 4.54 5.53 -8.94
CA VAL A 39 4.45 6.15 -10.27
C VAL A 39 4.59 5.09 -11.37
N GLN A 40 5.50 4.14 -11.25
CA GLN A 40 5.69 3.06 -12.24
C GLN A 40 4.45 2.15 -12.35
N VAL A 41 3.80 1.83 -11.23
CA VAL A 41 2.53 1.08 -11.22
C VAL A 41 1.39 1.92 -11.81
N CYS A 42 1.29 3.20 -11.47
CA CYS A 42 0.30 4.10 -12.08
C CYS A 42 0.51 4.23 -13.60
N ALA A 43 1.74 4.48 -14.05
CA ALA A 43 2.08 4.63 -15.46
C ALA A 43 1.70 3.39 -16.29
N SER A 44 2.08 2.20 -15.83
CA SER A 44 1.78 0.94 -16.50
C SER A 44 0.29 0.55 -16.48
N ARG A 45 -0.43 0.81 -15.38
CA ARG A 45 -1.85 0.43 -15.24
C ARG A 45 -2.83 1.42 -15.84
N LEU A 46 -2.47 2.71 -15.89
CA LEU A 46 -3.33 3.79 -16.37
C LEU A 46 -2.92 4.28 -17.78
N ALA A 47 -1.84 3.73 -18.34
CA ALA A 47 -1.19 4.22 -19.56
C ALA A 47 -0.94 5.73 -19.48
N LEU A 48 -0.27 6.18 -18.42
CA LEU A 48 0.10 7.58 -18.27
C LEU A 48 1.15 7.95 -19.33
N THR A 49 1.08 9.17 -19.85
CA THR A 49 2.17 9.72 -20.65
C THR A 49 3.41 9.99 -19.79
N GLU A 50 4.55 10.23 -20.44
CA GLU A 50 5.77 10.65 -19.75
C GLU A 50 5.55 11.92 -18.93
N ALA A 51 4.90 12.94 -19.51
CA ALA A 51 4.56 14.19 -18.82
C ALA A 51 3.63 13.97 -17.60
N GLN A 52 2.62 13.10 -17.73
CA GLN A 52 1.74 12.74 -16.60
C GLN A 52 2.50 12.00 -15.49
N SER A 53 3.44 11.13 -15.88
CA SER A 53 4.25 10.35 -14.94
C SER A 53 5.29 11.22 -14.22
N SER A 54 5.91 12.19 -14.93
CA SER A 54 6.83 13.15 -14.35
C SER A 54 6.11 14.08 -13.37
N GLY A 55 4.99 14.70 -13.77
CA GLY A 55 4.23 15.58 -12.89
C GLY A 55 3.69 14.88 -11.63
N LEU A 56 3.34 13.59 -11.72
CA LEU A 56 2.98 12.79 -10.53
C LEU A 56 4.20 12.50 -9.63
N ARG A 57 5.37 12.20 -10.22
CA ARG A 57 6.61 11.98 -9.47
C ARG A 57 7.06 13.24 -8.75
N GLU A 58 7.15 14.36 -9.46
CA GLU A 58 7.57 15.66 -8.93
C GLU A 58 6.69 16.11 -7.76
N TYR A 59 5.37 15.89 -7.86
CA TYR A 59 4.45 16.14 -6.75
C TYR A 59 4.73 15.23 -5.54
N LEU A 60 4.87 13.91 -5.73
CA LEU A 60 5.16 12.99 -4.63
C LEU A 60 6.52 13.27 -3.97
N GLU A 61 7.53 13.68 -4.74
CA GLU A 61 8.83 14.11 -4.21
C GLU A 61 8.72 15.37 -3.33
N GLN A 62 7.92 16.36 -3.75
CA GLN A 62 7.63 17.55 -2.94
C GLN A 62 6.92 17.18 -1.63
N GLU A 63 5.90 16.33 -1.73
CA GLU A 63 5.07 15.87 -0.61
C GLU A 63 5.88 15.07 0.43
N ILE A 64 6.77 14.17 -0.03
CA ILE A 64 7.69 13.42 0.84
C ILE A 64 8.65 14.37 1.58
N ASN A 65 9.20 15.36 0.88
CA ASN A 65 10.11 16.32 1.50
C ASN A 65 9.38 17.21 2.52
N TYR A 66 8.16 17.63 2.21
CA TYR A 66 7.30 18.38 3.12
C TYR A 66 6.97 17.57 4.38
N LEU A 67 6.45 16.34 4.25
CA LEU A 67 6.16 15.47 5.40
C LEU A 67 7.42 15.12 6.20
N ALA A 68 8.59 15.02 5.55
CA ALA A 68 9.86 14.86 6.25
C ALA A 68 10.25 16.08 7.10
N VAL A 69 10.01 17.30 6.61
CA VAL A 69 10.19 18.55 7.38
C VAL A 69 9.17 18.61 8.53
N GLN A 70 7.90 18.27 8.30
CA GLN A 70 6.90 18.28 9.36
C GLN A 70 7.24 17.29 10.48
N ARG A 71 7.65 16.06 10.15
CA ARG A 71 8.14 15.05 11.12
C ARG A 71 9.40 15.47 11.89
N ALA A 72 10.20 16.41 11.37
CA ALA A 72 11.38 16.92 12.07
C ALA A 72 11.06 18.04 13.07
N ASN A 73 9.90 18.69 12.95
CA ASN A 73 9.52 19.87 13.74
C ASN A 73 8.28 19.67 14.63
N HIS A 74 7.46 18.65 14.35
CA HIS A 74 6.18 18.39 15.02
C HIS A 74 6.08 16.98 15.59
N THR A 75 5.13 16.77 16.50
CA THR A 75 4.82 15.45 17.05
C THR A 75 4.12 14.58 16.01
N ALA A 76 4.19 13.25 16.21
CA ALA A 76 3.50 12.29 15.35
C ALA A 76 1.96 12.47 15.34
N ALA A 77 1.37 13.06 16.38
CA ALA A 77 -0.05 13.37 16.43
C ALA A 77 -0.41 14.53 15.50
N GLU A 78 0.34 15.64 15.58
CA GLU A 78 0.15 16.81 14.70
C GLU A 78 0.37 16.44 13.22
N VAL A 79 1.40 15.64 12.91
CA VAL A 79 1.60 15.15 11.53
C VAL A 79 0.45 14.25 11.07
N ALA A 80 -0.11 13.42 11.96
CA ALA A 80 -1.25 12.56 11.64
C ALA A 80 -2.57 13.32 11.39
N GLU A 81 -2.66 14.59 11.79
CA GLU A 81 -3.76 15.51 11.49
C GLU A 81 -3.63 16.14 10.09
N LEU A 82 -2.42 16.25 9.54
CA LEU A 82 -2.18 16.76 8.18
C LEU A 82 -2.56 15.73 7.10
N LEU A 83 -2.38 14.44 7.37
CA LEU A 83 -2.50 13.39 6.35
C LEU A 83 -3.81 13.39 5.54
N PRO A 84 -5.00 13.66 6.11
CA PRO A 84 -6.23 13.77 5.33
C PRO A 84 -6.18 14.91 4.29
N ALA A 85 -5.55 16.04 4.61
CA ALA A 85 -5.43 17.17 3.68
C ALA A 85 -4.45 16.85 2.54
N GLU A 86 -3.29 16.28 2.85
CA GLU A 86 -2.33 15.88 1.81
C GLU A 86 -2.87 14.73 0.94
N ARG A 87 -3.73 13.88 1.52
CA ARG A 87 -4.48 12.84 0.82
C ARG A 87 -5.48 13.41 -0.20
N ASP A 88 -6.19 14.47 0.18
CA ASP A 88 -7.09 15.20 -0.73
C ASP A 88 -6.29 15.98 -1.78
N GLN A 89 -5.12 16.52 -1.43
CA GLN A 89 -4.21 17.20 -2.35
C GLN A 89 -3.70 16.27 -3.45
N LEU A 90 -3.25 15.05 -3.10
CA LEU A 90 -2.88 14.03 -4.08
C LEU A 90 -4.03 13.70 -5.04
N ASN A 91 -5.25 13.52 -4.51
CA ASN A 91 -6.44 13.27 -5.31
C ASN A 91 -6.74 14.43 -6.28
N ALA A 92 -6.59 15.68 -5.83
CA ALA A 92 -6.77 16.88 -6.64
C ALA A 92 -5.65 17.09 -7.69
N VAL A 93 -4.42 16.69 -7.40
CA VAL A 93 -3.31 16.70 -8.37
C VAL A 93 -3.53 15.65 -9.44
N VAL A 94 -3.80 14.39 -9.07
CA VAL A 94 -4.08 13.32 -10.04
C VAL A 94 -5.29 13.68 -10.91
N GLY A 95 -6.37 14.21 -10.32
CA GLY A 95 -7.56 14.66 -11.06
C GLY A 95 -7.32 15.80 -12.05
N ARG A 96 -6.21 16.54 -11.94
CA ARG A 96 -5.77 17.55 -12.92
C ARG A 96 -4.79 16.98 -13.96
N LEU A 97 -3.97 16.00 -13.58
CA LEU A 97 -2.98 15.36 -14.46
C LEU A 97 -3.61 14.36 -15.45
N VAL A 98 -4.64 13.62 -15.04
CA VAL A 98 -5.15 12.46 -15.80
C VAL A 98 -6.58 12.66 -16.32
N SER A 99 -6.93 11.97 -17.41
CA SER A 99 -8.30 12.01 -17.95
C SER A 99 -9.33 11.41 -16.97
N PRO A 100 -10.63 11.75 -17.06
CA PRO A 100 -11.66 11.21 -16.16
C PRO A 100 -11.70 9.66 -16.11
N THR A 101 -11.45 9.00 -17.25
CA THR A 101 -11.35 7.53 -17.33
C THR A 101 -10.13 6.98 -16.58
N GLN A 102 -8.99 7.66 -16.67
CA GLN A 102 -7.79 7.32 -15.90
C GLN A 102 -7.98 7.61 -14.41
N LEU A 103 -8.69 8.70 -14.04
CA LEU A 103 -8.96 9.04 -12.64
C LEU A 103 -9.83 7.99 -11.95
N ARG A 104 -10.85 7.45 -12.63
CA ARG A 104 -11.65 6.34 -12.10
C ARG A 104 -10.78 5.10 -11.85
N ARG A 105 -9.96 4.71 -12.83
CA ARG A 105 -9.01 3.60 -12.72
C ARG A 105 -7.92 3.83 -11.67
N PHE A 106 -7.51 5.08 -11.46
CA PHE A 106 -6.58 5.45 -10.39
C PHE A 106 -7.19 5.13 -9.03
N ARG A 107 -8.45 5.53 -8.77
CA ARG A 107 -9.15 5.21 -7.52
C ARG A 107 -9.33 3.70 -7.31
N GLU A 108 -9.64 2.96 -8.37
CA GLU A 108 -9.70 1.49 -8.37
C GLU A 108 -8.33 0.85 -8.02
N LEU A 109 -7.25 1.35 -8.63
CA LEU A 109 -5.87 0.90 -8.41
C LEU A 109 -5.37 1.25 -7.00
N GLU A 110 -5.66 2.45 -6.54
CA GLU A 110 -5.29 3.00 -5.25
C GLU A 110 -5.92 2.24 -4.08
N ALA A 111 -7.14 1.72 -4.23
CA ALA A 111 -7.79 0.86 -3.25
C ALA A 111 -7.11 -0.52 -3.09
N THR A 112 -6.13 -0.87 -3.92
CA THR A 112 -5.41 -2.15 -3.79
C THR A 112 -4.41 -2.13 -2.61
N PRO A 113 -4.22 -3.26 -1.90
CA PRO A 113 -3.31 -3.31 -0.75
C PRO A 113 -1.87 -2.87 -1.05
N LYS A 114 -1.37 -3.12 -2.28
CA LYS A 114 -0.01 -2.76 -2.66
C LYS A 114 0.17 -1.26 -2.88
N MET A 115 -0.87 -0.55 -3.34
CA MET A 115 -0.82 0.91 -3.48
C MET A 115 -0.96 1.59 -2.12
N GLN A 116 -1.83 1.07 -1.24
CA GLN A 116 -1.90 1.50 0.15
C GLN A 116 -0.57 1.29 0.90
N GLU A 117 0.15 0.21 0.61
CA GLU A 117 1.50 -0.02 1.15
C GLU A 117 2.49 1.07 0.72
N TYR A 118 2.57 1.38 -0.58
CA TYR A 118 3.45 2.47 -1.05
C TYR A 118 3.07 3.82 -0.47
N LEU A 119 1.76 4.12 -0.37
CA LEU A 119 1.28 5.36 0.24
C LEU A 119 1.70 5.46 1.71
N ARG A 120 1.61 4.37 2.49
CA ARG A 120 2.05 4.37 3.89
C ARG A 120 3.57 4.51 4.01
N GLN A 121 4.33 3.92 3.09
CA GLN A 121 5.79 4.10 3.01
C GLN A 121 6.20 5.52 2.56
N MET A 122 5.25 6.35 2.10
CA MET A 122 5.39 7.78 1.84
C MET A 122 4.69 8.65 2.91
N ASP A 123 4.22 8.05 4.01
CA ASP A 123 3.38 8.66 5.06
C ASP A 123 2.03 9.25 4.59
N LEU A 124 1.59 8.99 3.36
CA LEU A 124 0.37 9.56 2.76
C LEU A 124 -0.94 8.87 3.17
N VAL A 125 -0.87 7.78 3.94
CA VAL A 125 -1.99 7.12 4.61
C VAL A 125 -1.52 6.52 5.95
N LYS A 126 -2.48 6.14 6.80
CA LYS A 126 -2.22 5.48 8.09
C LYS A 126 -1.84 3.99 7.95
#